data_AF-A0A6C0E558-F1
#
_entry.id   AF-A0A6C0E558-F1
#
_cell.length_a   1.000
_cell.length_b   1.000
_cell.length_c   1.000
_cell.angle_alpha   90.00
_cell.angle_beta   90.00
_cell.angle_gamma   90.00
#
_symmetry.space_group_name_H-M   'P 1'
#
loop_
_entity.id
_entity.type
_entity.pdbx_description
1 polymer ?
#
loop_
_entity_poly.entity_id
_entity_poly.type
_entity_poly.pdbx_seq_one_letter_code
_entity_poly.pdbx_strand_id
1 'polypeptide(L)' 'MFFNKISIPIFLISLFFGIFFVYIFGSDRKIIYVYPTPDNINKILYKDKADNCFSLESKEIKCPSDSSKITTIPIQK' A
#
# COMPACT_ATOMS: atom_id res chain seq x y z
N MET A 1 31.03 34.37 10.38
CA MET A 1 32.05 33.81 11.29
C MET A 1 31.67 32.41 11.81
N PHE A 2 31.07 31.53 10.98
CA PHE A 2 30.69 30.16 11.39
C PHE A 2 31.46 29.09 10.60
N PHE A 3 31.62 29.27 9.29
CA PHE A 3 32.36 28.38 8.40
C PHE A 3 33.87 28.27 8.70
N ASN A 4 34.42 29.12 9.59
CA ASN A 4 35.83 29.08 9.98
C ASN A 4 36.12 28.15 11.18
N LYS A 5 35.07 27.61 11.82
CA LYS A 5 35.17 26.69 12.97
C LYS A 5 34.73 25.26 12.66
N ILE A 6 34.23 25.02 11.44
CA ILE A 6 33.70 23.73 11.01
C ILE A 6 34.41 23.30 9.74
N SER A 7 34.94 22.08 9.77
CA SER A 7 35.44 21.39 8.59
C SER A 7 34.27 20.86 7.75
N ILE A 8 33.98 21.58 6.66
CA ILE A 8 32.96 21.23 5.67
C ILE A 8 33.00 19.76 5.19
N PRO A 9 34.17 19.15 4.88
CA PRO A 9 34.19 17.75 4.44
C PRO A 9 33.68 16.79 5.53
N ILE A 10 34.05 17.02 6.79
CA ILE A 10 33.61 16.18 7.92
C ILE A 10 32.12 16.35 8.19
N PHE A 11 31.60 17.59 8.05
CA PHE A 11 30.17 17.85 8.14
C PHE A 11 29.39 17.07 7.07
N LEU A 12 29.82 17.15 5.81
CA LEU A 12 29.17 16.43 4.70
C LEU A 12 29.20 14.92 4.88
N ILE A 13 30.33 14.37 5.34
CA ILE A 13 30.44 12.93 5.63
C ILE A 13 29.47 12.53 6.75
N SER A 14 29.41 13.29 7.84
CA SER A 14 28.49 13.02 8.95
C SER A 14 27.02 13.12 8.54
N LEU A 15 26.67 14.09 7.68
CA LEU A 15 25.34 14.27 7.14
C LEU A 15 24.95 13.10 6.22
N PHE A 16 25.88 12.66 5.37
CA PHE A 16 25.67 11.52 4.48
C PHE A 16 25.36 10.25 5.27
N PHE A 17 26.15 9.94 6.31
CA PHE A 17 25.89 8.79 7.17
C PHE A 17 24.56 8.92 7.91
N GLY A 18 24.21 10.11 8.41
CA GLY A 18 22.92 10.35 9.06
C GLY A 18 21.73 10.06 8.14
N ILE A 19 21.75 10.57 6.91
CA ILE A 19 20.70 10.31 5.91
C ILE A 19 20.67 8.83 5.53
N PHE A 20 21.83 8.20 5.37
CA PHE A 20 21.94 6.79 5.03
C PHE A 20 21.32 5.88 6.10
N PHE A 21 21.55 6.16 7.39
CA PHE A 21 20.93 5.41 8.47
C PHE A 21 19.42 5.58 8.50
N VAL A 22 18.91 6.80 8.32
CA VAL A 22 17.45 7.04 8.24
C VAL A 22 16.83 6.29 7.06
N TYR A 23 17.55 6.16 5.94
CA TYR A 23 17.07 5.41 4.78
C TYR A 23 16.98 3.90 5.04
N ILE A 24 18.02 3.31 5.65
CA ILE A 24 18.05 1.87 5.94
C ILE A 24 17.07 1.50 7.05
N PHE A 25 17.06 2.28 8.14
CA PHE A 25 16.16 2.06 9.28
C PHE A 25 14.79 2.71 9.09
N GLY A 26 14.49 3.18 7.88
CA GLY A 26 13.24 3.85 7.55
C GLY A 26 12.03 2.99 7.88
N SER A 27 10.89 3.66 8.06
CA SER A 27 9.65 3.09 8.58
C SER A 27 9.26 1.78 7.90
N ASP A 28 8.80 0.83 8.71
CA ASP A 28 8.22 -0.43 8.26
C ASP A 28 7.09 -0.18 7.26
N ARG A 29 7.13 -0.92 6.14
CA ARG A 29 6.04 -0.91 5.17
C ARG A 29 4.85 -1.64 5.79
N LYS A 30 3.79 -0.91 6.12
CA LYS A 30 2.55 -1.51 6.60
C LYS A 30 1.77 -2.10 5.43
N ILE A 31 1.58 -3.42 5.43
CA ILE A 31 0.68 -4.09 4.49
C ILE A 31 -0.76 -3.71 4.87
N ILE A 32 -1.49 -3.10 3.94
CA ILE A 32 -2.91 -2.77 4.10
C ILE A 32 -3.70 -3.74 3.24
N TYR A 33 -4.56 -4.54 3.86
CA TYR A 33 -5.49 -5.41 3.16
C TYR A 33 -6.70 -4.58 2.70
N VAL A 34 -6.83 -4.42 1.39
CA VAL A 34 -7.94 -3.68 0.76
C VAL A 34 -8.86 -4.68 0.10
N TYR A 35 -10.14 -4.65 0.47
CA TYR A 35 -11.16 -5.48 -0.14
C TYR A 35 -11.70 -4.83 -1.42
N PRO A 36 -12.11 -5.64 -2.42
CA PRO A 36 -12.73 -5.12 -3.61
C PRO A 36 -14.08 -4.47 -3.30
N THR A 37 -14.23 -3.25 -3.77
CA THR A 37 -15.46 -2.46 -3.78
C THR A 37 -15.73 -2.00 -5.21
N PRO A 38 -17.01 -1.71 -5.56
CA PRO A 38 -17.34 -1.16 -6.87
C PRO A 38 -16.50 0.06 -7.27
N ASP A 39 -16.07 0.88 -6.28
CA ASP A 39 -15.31 2.10 -6.51
C ASP A 39 -13.81 1.90 -6.74
N ASN A 40 -13.24 0.78 -6.27
CA ASN A 40 -11.81 0.50 -6.33
C ASN A 40 -11.44 -0.64 -7.31
N ILE A 41 -12.44 -1.36 -7.83
CA ILE A 41 -12.30 -2.49 -8.77
C ILE A 41 -11.42 -2.15 -9.98
N ASN A 42 -11.51 -0.93 -10.51
CA ASN A 42 -10.73 -0.49 -11.68
C ASN A 42 -9.39 0.19 -11.34
N LYS A 43 -9.06 0.32 -10.07
CA LYS A 43 -7.89 1.11 -9.60
C LYS A 43 -6.75 0.25 -9.06
N ILE A 44 -7.06 -0.97 -8.60
CA ILE A 44 -6.08 -1.85 -7.95
C ILE A 44 -6.20 -3.29 -8.44
N LEU A 45 -5.07 -4.00 -8.44
CA LEU A 45 -5.00 -5.43 -8.66
C LEU A 45 -5.00 -6.16 -7.32
N TYR A 46 -5.70 -7.28 -7.25
CA TYR A 46 -5.82 -8.10 -6.04
C TYR A 46 -4.86 -9.26 -6.12
N LYS A 47 -4.14 -9.51 -5.03
CA LYS A 47 -3.19 -10.61 -4.92
C LYS A 47 -3.78 -11.73 -4.07
N ASP A 48 -3.81 -12.95 -4.59
CA ASP A 48 -4.26 -14.12 -3.84
C ASP A 48 -3.14 -14.69 -2.94
N LYS A 49 -3.47 -15.76 -2.21
CA LYS A 49 -2.51 -16.49 -1.36
C LYS A 49 -1.49 -17.32 -2.16
N ALA A 50 -1.71 -17.52 -3.46
CA ALA A 50 -0.85 -18.27 -4.37
C ALA A 50 0.02 -17.33 -5.24
N ASP A 51 0.13 -16.06 -4.85
CA ASP A 51 0.93 -15.02 -5.54
C ASP A 51 0.41 -14.59 -6.93
N ASN A 52 -0.82 -14.96 -7.28
CA ASN A 52 -1.45 -14.54 -8.54
C ASN A 52 -2.15 -13.19 -8.37
N CYS A 53 -2.04 -12.35 -9.40
CA CYS A 53 -2.69 -11.03 -9.47
C CYS A 53 -3.94 -11.10 -10.36
N PHE A 54 -5.06 -10.57 -9.87
CA PHE A 54 -6.34 -10.54 -10.57
C PHE A 54 -6.91 -9.12 -10.64
N SER A 55 -7.56 -8.81 -11.76
CA SER A 55 -8.49 -7.69 -11.87
C SER A 55 -9.91 -8.22 -11.72
N LEU A 56 -10.73 -7.54 -10.93
CA LEU A 56 -12.14 -7.84 -10.82
C LEU A 56 -12.91 -6.98 -11.82
N GLU A 57 -14.03 -7.49 -12.33
CA GLU A 57 -14.94 -6.71 -13.15
C GLU A 57 -16.34 -6.87 -12.56
N SER A 58 -16.98 -5.75 -12.22
CA SER A 58 -18.35 -5.75 -11.70
C SER A 58 -19.34 -5.54 -12.83
N LYS A 59 -20.29 -6.46 -12.98
CA LYS A 59 -21.43 -6.31 -13.89
C LYS A 59 -22.66 -5.89 -13.10
N GLU A 60 -23.20 -4.71 -13.41
CA GLU A 60 -24.46 -4.28 -12.83
C GLU A 60 -25.62 -5.11 -13.39
N ILE A 61 -26.46 -5.64 -12.49
CA ILE A 61 -27.64 -6.43 -12.83
C ILE A 61 -28.83 -5.89 -12.04
N LYS A 62 -30.05 -6.12 -12.55
CA LYS A 62 -31.26 -5.84 -11.77
C LYS A 62 -31.33 -6.80 -10.58
N CYS A 63 -31.47 -6.25 -9.38
CA CYS A 63 -31.70 -7.05 -8.18
C CYS A 63 -32.96 -7.91 -8.36
N PRO A 64 -32.89 -9.22 -8.08
CA PRO A 64 -34.06 -10.09 -8.13
C PRO A 64 -35.07 -9.67 -7.05
N SER A 65 -36.37 -9.72 -7.37
CA SER A 65 -37.44 -9.42 -6.39
C SER A 65 -37.51 -10.44 -5.25
N ASP A 66 -36.96 -11.64 -5.47
CA ASP A 66 -36.91 -12.72 -4.50
C ASP A 66 -35.59 -12.66 -3.71
N SER A 67 -35.70 -12.34 -2.43
CA SER A 67 -34.58 -12.20 -1.50
C SER A 67 -33.75 -13.48 -1.33
N SER A 68 -34.31 -14.66 -1.59
CA SER A 68 -33.61 -15.95 -1.47
C SER A 68 -32.53 -16.15 -2.54
N LYS A 69 -32.58 -15.39 -3.63
CA LYS A 69 -31.61 -15.44 -4.74
C LYS A 69 -30.43 -14.49 -4.54
N ILE A 70 -30.40 -13.75 -3.43
CA ILE A 70 -29.32 -12.82 -3.12
C ILE A 70 -28.26 -13.57 -2.31
N THR A 71 -27.12 -13.85 -2.94
CA THR A 71 -25.97 -14.45 -2.28
C THR A 71 -25.27 -13.43 -1.40
N THR A 72 -25.21 -13.70 -0.10
CA THR A 72 -24.39 -12.92 0.84
C THR A 72 -23.01 -13.56 0.95
N ILE A 73 -21.96 -12.78 0.70
CA ILE A 73 -20.58 -13.25 0.81
C ILE A 73 -20.11 -12.94 2.24
N PRO A 74 -19.77 -13.95 3.06
CA PRO A 74 -19.27 -13.71 4.40
C PRO A 74 -17.88 -13.09 4.37
N ILE A 75 -17.55 -12.30 5.40
CA ILE A 75 -16.21 -11.75 5.59
C ILE A 75 -15.23 -12.93 5.76
N GLN A 76 -14.28 -13.06 4.85
CA GLN A 76 -13.27 -14.11 4.93
C GLN A 76 -12.14 -13.68 5.88
N LYS A 77 -11.89 -14.49 6.92
CA LYS A 77 -10.78 -14.36 7.88
C LYS A 77 -9.48 -14.92 7.32
#